data_AF-A0A841A6P0-F1
#
_entry.id   AF-A0A841A6P0-F1
#
_cell.length_a   1.000
_cell.length_b   1.000
_cell.length_c   1.000
_cell.angle_alpha   90.00
_cell.angle_beta   90.00
_cell.angle_gamma   90.00
#
_symmetry.space_group_name_H-M   'P 1'
#
loop_
_entity.id
_entity.type
_entity.pdbx_description
1 polymer ?
#
loop_
_entity_poly.entity_id
_entity_poly.type
_entity_poly.pdbx_seq_one_letter_code
_entity_poly.pdbx_strand_id
1 'polypeptide(L)'
;MSESRRALAQTKTSRQQRIVQLLTHQEVSSQSQLAQLLTAEGIEVTQATLSRDLVELQAEKVRGSAGSLVYRLPPEGGTARPAGAENELLEARLPRLAEGLLVSAEASANLVVVRTPPGGAQYLASALDRSVMPDVLGTIAGDDTVLLVSRDPAGGDRLAERLLDLAEGRRDPAEPDVTARAGAPAAPAPSAAQGASAAPDAPAASAEPADAS
;
A
#
# COMPACT_ATOMS: atom_id res chain seq x y z
N MET A 1 -33.40 0.14 20.94
CA MET A 1 -31.91 0.12 20.84
C MET A 1 -31.30 -1.29 20.72
N SER A 2 -31.98 -2.38 21.12
CA SER A 2 -31.42 -3.74 21.05
C SER A 2 -31.39 -4.36 19.64
N GLU A 3 -32.30 -3.96 18.74
CA GLU A 3 -32.41 -4.55 17.40
C GLU A 3 -31.36 -4.04 16.41
N SER A 4 -31.01 -2.74 16.43
CA SER A 4 -29.96 -2.19 15.56
C SER A 4 -28.57 -2.74 15.86
N ARG A 5 -28.26 -3.06 17.13
CA ARG A 5 -27.01 -3.75 17.51
C ARG A 5 -26.97 -5.19 16.98
N ARG A 6 -28.12 -5.89 16.96
CA ARG A 6 -28.25 -7.25 16.45
C ARG A 6 -28.17 -7.30 14.91
N ALA A 7 -28.66 -6.27 14.22
CA ALA A 7 -28.55 -6.14 12.77
C ALA A 7 -27.13 -5.79 12.31
N LEU A 8 -26.41 -4.91 13.03
CA LEU A 8 -24.99 -4.61 12.78
C LEU A 8 -24.08 -5.82 12.99
N ALA A 9 -24.43 -6.73 13.92
CA ALA A 9 -23.71 -7.98 14.17
C ALA A 9 -23.86 -9.02 13.04
N GLN A 10 -24.82 -8.84 12.11
CA GLN A 10 -25.10 -9.81 11.05
C GLN A 10 -24.46 -9.48 9.70
N THR A 11 -23.89 -8.28 9.52
CA THR A 11 -23.23 -7.94 8.25
C THR A 11 -21.93 -8.75 8.10
N LYS A 12 -21.61 -9.14 6.87
CA LYS A 12 -20.38 -9.88 6.54
C LYS A 12 -19.14 -9.16 7.07
N THR A 13 -19.06 -7.85 6.86
CA THR A 13 -17.95 -6.99 7.30
C THR A 13 -17.78 -6.99 8.81
N SER A 14 -18.87 -6.80 9.57
CA SER A 14 -18.85 -6.80 11.04
C SER A 14 -18.42 -8.16 11.60
N ARG A 15 -18.95 -9.24 11.03
CA ARG A 15 -18.54 -10.61 11.38
C ARG A 15 -17.06 -10.86 11.10
N GLN A 16 -16.56 -10.47 9.92
CA GLN A 16 -15.16 -10.65 9.56
C GLN A 16 -14.23 -9.83 10.45
N GLN A 17 -14.57 -8.58 10.75
CA GLN A 17 -13.84 -7.76 11.72
C GLN A 17 -13.78 -8.44 13.10
N ARG A 18 -14.87 -9.08 13.53
CA ARG A 18 -14.86 -9.78 14.81
C ARG A 18 -14.02 -11.06 14.77
N ILE A 19 -14.07 -11.82 13.68
CA ILE A 19 -13.16 -12.95 13.45
C ILE A 19 -11.70 -12.50 13.55
N VAL A 20 -11.34 -11.37 12.94
CA VAL A 20 -9.99 -10.80 13.03
C VAL A 20 -9.59 -10.51 14.47
N GLN A 21 -10.45 -9.85 15.24
CA GLN A 21 -10.18 -9.58 16.65
C GLN A 21 -9.99 -10.85 17.48
N LEU A 22 -10.83 -11.87 17.27
CA LEU A 22 -10.71 -13.16 17.96
C LEU A 22 -9.39 -13.86 17.59
N LEU A 23 -9.04 -13.97 16.31
CA LEU A 23 -7.78 -14.62 15.90
C LEU A 23 -6.51 -13.85 16.33
N THR A 24 -6.65 -12.56 16.64
CA THR A 24 -5.53 -11.73 17.11
C THR A 24 -5.28 -11.89 18.61
N HIS A 25 -6.34 -12.01 19.41
CA HIS A 25 -6.25 -11.97 20.89
C HIS A 25 -6.24 -13.35 21.56
N GLN A 26 -6.57 -14.41 20.83
CA GLN A 26 -6.73 -15.74 21.40
C GLN A 26 -6.40 -16.84 20.39
N GLU A 27 -5.87 -17.95 20.89
CA GLU A 27 -5.54 -19.12 20.08
C GLU A 27 -6.80 -19.94 19.75
N VAL A 28 -7.19 -19.93 18.47
CA VAL A 28 -8.36 -20.66 17.98
C VAL A 28 -7.93 -21.86 17.15
N SER A 29 -8.20 -23.06 17.64
CA SER A 29 -7.74 -24.33 17.06
C SER A 29 -8.67 -24.92 15.99
N SER A 30 -9.96 -24.55 16.03
CA SER A 30 -10.98 -25.10 15.14
C SER A 30 -12.05 -24.08 14.77
N GLN A 31 -12.71 -24.31 13.62
CA GLN A 31 -13.85 -23.51 13.19
C GLN A 31 -15.03 -23.65 14.15
N SER A 32 -15.21 -24.82 14.77
CA SER A 32 -16.23 -25.06 15.79
C SER A 32 -16.01 -24.19 17.02
N GLN A 33 -14.75 -24.06 17.46
CA GLN A 33 -14.37 -23.15 18.55
C GLN A 33 -14.63 -21.70 18.15
N LEU A 34 -14.27 -21.30 16.92
CA LEU A 34 -14.54 -19.95 16.41
C LEU A 34 -16.04 -19.62 16.38
N ALA A 35 -16.87 -20.58 15.97
CA ALA A 35 -18.33 -20.44 15.95
C ALA A 35 -18.90 -20.25 17.36
N GLN A 36 -18.41 -21.00 18.36
CA GLN A 36 -18.83 -20.85 19.75
C GLN A 36 -18.49 -19.46 20.30
N LEU A 37 -17.30 -18.95 19.99
CA LEU A 37 -16.84 -17.62 20.40
C LEU A 37 -17.72 -16.51 19.80
N LEU A 38 -18.03 -16.61 18.50
CA LEU A 38 -18.94 -15.68 17.83
C LEU A 38 -20.37 -15.76 18.39
N THR A 39 -20.84 -16.97 18.71
CA THR A 39 -22.19 -17.19 19.28
C THR A 39 -22.30 -16.59 20.68
N ALA A 40 -21.24 -16.67 21.49
CA ALA A 40 -21.18 -16.04 22.81
C ALA A 40 -21.36 -14.51 22.75
N GLU A 41 -21.12 -13.91 21.58
CA GLU A 41 -21.28 -12.48 21.32
C GLU A 41 -22.54 -12.15 20.50
N GLY A 42 -23.40 -13.16 20.28
CA GLY A 42 -24.67 -13.02 19.56
C GLY A 42 -24.54 -13.07 18.04
N ILE A 43 -23.40 -13.50 17.50
CA ILE A 43 -23.16 -13.68 16.06
C ILE A 43 -23.32 -15.17 15.71
N GLU A 44 -24.47 -15.52 15.15
CA GLU A 44 -24.73 -16.90 14.68
C GLU A 44 -24.23 -17.10 13.25
N VAL A 45 -23.42 -18.15 13.06
CA VAL A 45 -22.74 -18.43 11.79
C VAL A 45 -22.72 -19.92 11.49
N THR A 46 -22.89 -20.27 10.22
CA THR A 46 -22.70 -21.67 9.78
C THR A 46 -21.23 -21.97 9.56
N GLN A 47 -20.87 -23.25 9.58
CA GLN A 47 -19.52 -23.69 9.26
C GLN A 47 -19.12 -23.30 7.82
N ALA A 48 -20.04 -23.33 6.87
CA ALA A 48 -19.79 -22.92 5.48
C ALA A 48 -19.45 -21.42 5.37
N THR A 49 -20.16 -20.57 6.14
CA THR A 49 -19.89 -19.14 6.21
C THR A 49 -18.52 -18.86 6.81
N LEU A 50 -18.20 -19.50 7.94
CA LEU A 50 -16.90 -19.39 8.60
C LEU A 50 -15.74 -19.86 7.72
N SER A 51 -15.93 -20.96 6.99
CA SER A 51 -14.94 -21.47 6.06
C SER A 51 -14.61 -20.44 4.97
N ARG A 52 -15.64 -19.84 4.37
CA ARG A 52 -15.47 -18.78 3.36
C ARG A 52 -14.80 -17.54 3.94
N ASP A 53 -15.25 -17.09 5.12
CA ASP A 53 -14.65 -15.92 5.78
C ASP A 53 -13.16 -16.13 6.12
N LEU A 54 -12.79 -17.31 6.61
CA LEU A 54 -11.38 -17.63 6.90
C LEU A 54 -10.52 -17.68 5.63
N VAL A 55 -11.05 -18.18 4.52
CA VAL A 55 -10.37 -18.18 3.22
C VAL A 55 -10.19 -16.75 2.71
N GLU A 56 -11.23 -15.92 2.78
CA GLU A 56 -11.19 -14.52 2.36
C GLU A 56 -10.24 -13.68 3.22
N LEU A 57 -10.18 -13.96 4.53
CA LEU A 57 -9.23 -13.35 5.46
C LEU A 57 -7.82 -13.94 5.37
N GLN A 58 -7.59 -14.92 4.49
CA GLN A 58 -6.33 -15.62 4.32
C GLN A 58 -5.77 -16.23 5.62
N ALA A 59 -6.67 -16.67 6.51
CA ALA A 59 -6.29 -17.27 7.78
C ALA A 59 -5.63 -18.65 7.54
N GLU A 60 -4.44 -18.85 8.09
CA GLU A 60 -3.69 -20.10 7.97
C GLU A 60 -3.56 -20.81 9.32
N LYS A 61 -3.42 -22.14 9.27
CA LYS A 61 -3.15 -22.94 10.47
C LYS A 61 -1.65 -22.99 10.72
N VAL A 62 -1.20 -22.37 11.79
CA VAL A 62 0.19 -22.41 12.26
C VAL A 62 0.29 -23.12 13.59
N ARG A 63 1.50 -23.52 14.00
CA ARG A 63 1.71 -24.02 15.35
C ARG A 63 1.65 -22.86 16.35
N GLY A 64 0.73 -22.97 17.30
CA GLY A 64 0.59 -22.07 18.43
C GLY A 64 1.66 -22.31 19.50
N SER A 65 1.63 -21.47 20.53
CA SER A 65 2.59 -21.49 21.64
C SER A 65 2.58 -22.81 22.43
N ALA A 66 1.42 -23.47 22.51
CA ALA A 66 1.25 -24.78 23.15
C ALA A 66 1.53 -25.98 22.22
N GLY A 67 2.01 -25.74 20.99
CA GLY A 67 2.30 -26.79 20.00
C GLY A 67 1.09 -27.33 19.25
N SER A 68 -0.12 -26.84 19.55
CA SER A 68 -1.36 -27.14 18.82
C SER A 68 -1.47 -26.32 17.53
N LEU A 69 -2.23 -26.79 16.54
CA LEU A 69 -2.52 -26.02 15.33
C LEU A 69 -3.61 -25.00 15.60
N VAL A 70 -3.32 -23.73 15.34
CA VAL A 70 -4.21 -22.59 15.57
C VAL A 70 -4.32 -21.73 14.32
N TYR A 71 -5.48 -21.13 14.10
CA TYR A 71 -5.68 -20.14 13.05
C TYR A 71 -4.97 -18.85 13.43
N ARG A 72 -4.13 -18.34 12.52
CA ARG A 72 -3.59 -16.98 12.55
C ARG A 72 -3.88 -16.28 11.25
N LEU A 73 -4.02 -14.97 11.36
CA LEU A 73 -4.06 -14.09 10.20
C LEU A 73 -2.62 -13.74 9.79
N PRO A 74 -2.40 -13.42 8.50
CA PRO A 74 -1.16 -12.80 8.07
C PRO A 74 -0.89 -11.55 8.92
N PRO A 75 0.36 -11.28 9.31
CA PRO A 75 0.67 -10.11 10.12
C PRO A 75 0.20 -8.84 9.40
N GLU A 76 -0.67 -8.06 10.07
CA GLU A 76 -0.93 -6.67 9.67
C GLU A 76 0.35 -5.88 9.89
N GLY A 77 1.11 -5.69 8.81
CA GLY A 77 2.45 -5.11 8.86
C GLY A 77 3.53 -6.18 8.79
N GLY A 78 4.01 -6.43 7.57
CA GLY A 78 5.34 -6.95 7.22
C GLY A 78 6.00 -7.99 8.11
N THR A 79 5.97 -9.24 7.67
CA THR A 79 7.19 -10.07 7.73
C THR A 79 7.75 -10.10 6.32
N ALA A 80 8.88 -9.42 6.13
CA ALA A 80 9.57 -9.17 4.87
C ALA A 80 9.57 -10.40 3.93
N ARG A 81 8.72 -10.36 2.90
CA ARG A 81 8.97 -11.02 1.62
C ARG A 81 9.88 -10.08 0.78
N PRO A 82 10.66 -10.57 -0.20
CA PRO A 82 11.63 -9.73 -0.90
C PRO A 82 10.98 -8.43 -1.41
N ALA A 83 11.58 -7.30 -1.07
CA ALA A 83 11.02 -5.94 -1.17
C ALA A 83 10.53 -5.52 -2.57
N GLY A 84 10.82 -6.29 -3.62
CA GLY A 84 10.31 -6.03 -4.98
C GLY A 84 8.88 -6.55 -5.22
N ALA A 85 8.49 -7.68 -4.60
CA ALA A 85 7.21 -8.32 -4.89
C ALA A 85 6.04 -7.77 -4.05
N GLU A 86 6.32 -7.20 -2.87
CA GLU A 86 5.31 -6.58 -2.01
C GLU A 86 4.82 -5.26 -2.60
N ASN A 87 5.73 -4.38 -3.05
CA ASN A 87 5.34 -3.12 -3.70
C ASN A 87 4.55 -3.36 -4.98
N GLU A 88 4.95 -4.31 -5.85
CA GLU A 88 4.15 -4.65 -7.04
C GLU A 88 2.74 -5.15 -6.69
N LEU A 89 2.60 -5.95 -5.61
CA LEU A 89 1.29 -6.45 -5.19
C LEU A 89 0.44 -5.36 -4.51
N LEU A 90 1.07 -4.45 -3.75
CA LEU A 90 0.44 -3.31 -3.10
C LEU A 90 0.00 -2.23 -4.10
N GLU A 91 0.84 -1.93 -5.09
CA GLU A 91 0.52 -1.08 -6.24
C GLU A 91 -0.58 -1.69 -7.10
N ALA A 92 -0.62 -3.02 -7.27
CA ALA A 92 -1.71 -3.69 -7.97
C ALA A 92 -3.02 -3.75 -7.15
N ARG A 93 -2.96 -3.59 -5.82
CA ARG A 93 -4.12 -3.73 -4.93
C ARG A 93 -4.96 -2.45 -4.85
N LEU A 94 -4.32 -1.29 -4.77
CA LEU A 94 -5.02 -0.01 -4.65
C LEU A 94 -5.98 0.27 -5.83
N PRO A 95 -5.58 0.09 -7.11
CA PRO A 95 -6.47 0.31 -8.25
C PRO A 95 -7.72 -0.57 -8.19
N ARG A 96 -7.57 -1.85 -7.85
CA ARG A 96 -8.71 -2.79 -7.74
C ARG A 96 -9.66 -2.41 -6.61
N LEU A 97 -9.12 -1.87 -5.51
CA LEU A 97 -9.94 -1.39 -4.40
C LEU A 97 -10.61 -0.05 -4.73
N ALA A 98 -9.92 0.85 -5.41
CA ALA A 98 -10.49 2.10 -5.90
C ALA A 98 -11.66 1.81 -6.86
N GLU A 99 -11.48 0.92 -7.84
CA GLU A 99 -12.53 0.52 -8.79
C GLU A 99 -13.77 -0.05 -8.09
N GLY A 100 -13.59 -0.83 -7.02
CA GLY A 100 -14.70 -1.45 -6.30
C GLY A 100 -15.34 -0.64 -5.17
N LEU A 101 -14.61 0.32 -4.59
CA LEU A 101 -15.01 1.01 -3.34
C LEU A 101 -15.05 2.52 -3.45
N LEU A 102 -14.40 3.15 -4.42
CA LEU A 102 -14.41 4.60 -4.58
C LEU A 102 -15.65 5.01 -5.37
N VAL A 103 -16.57 5.71 -4.69
CA VAL A 103 -17.84 6.18 -5.28
C VAL A 103 -17.69 7.61 -5.81
N SER A 104 -17.02 8.47 -5.06
CA SER A 104 -16.68 9.84 -5.48
C SER A 104 -15.45 10.35 -4.73
N ALA A 105 -14.79 11.34 -5.29
CA ALA A 105 -13.74 12.12 -4.63
C ALA A 105 -13.96 13.61 -4.94
N GLU A 106 -14.04 14.42 -3.89
CA GLU A 106 -14.21 15.88 -4.00
C GLU A 106 -13.16 16.57 -3.16
N ALA A 107 -12.61 17.68 -3.67
CA ALA A 107 -11.54 18.40 -3.01
C ALA A 107 -11.97 19.79 -2.51
N SER A 108 -11.35 20.24 -1.43
CA SER A 108 -11.41 21.60 -0.92
C SER A 108 -10.03 21.99 -0.40
N ALA A 109 -9.34 22.84 -1.16
CA ALA A 109 -7.93 23.20 -0.93
C ALA A 109 -7.03 21.95 -0.85
N ASN A 110 -6.55 21.59 0.34
CA ASN A 110 -5.71 20.41 0.57
C ASN A 110 -6.46 19.22 1.16
N LEU A 111 -7.77 19.32 1.32
CA LEU A 111 -8.61 18.25 1.84
C LEU A 111 -9.29 17.54 0.67
N VAL A 112 -9.25 16.21 0.67
CA VAL A 112 -9.99 15.39 -0.28
C VAL A 112 -10.94 14.49 0.49
N VAL A 113 -12.22 14.60 0.18
CA VAL A 113 -13.29 13.77 0.75
C VAL A 113 -13.63 12.70 -0.26
N VAL A 114 -13.35 11.45 0.10
CA VAL A 114 -13.66 10.27 -0.71
C VAL A 114 -14.86 9.57 -0.12
N ARG A 115 -15.85 9.24 -0.96
CA ARG A 115 -17.02 8.45 -0.56
C ARG A 115 -16.86 7.00 -0.97
N THR A 116 -17.31 6.10 -0.11
CA THR A 116 -17.34 4.66 -0.34
C THR A 116 -18.72 4.10 -0.04
N PRO A 117 -19.04 2.85 -0.41
CA PRO A 117 -20.16 2.15 0.18
C PRO A 117 -20.02 2.05 1.71
N PRO A 118 -21.13 1.84 2.45
CA PRO A 118 -21.09 1.66 3.91
C PRO A 118 -20.10 0.58 4.35
N GLY A 119 -19.28 0.88 5.35
CA GLY A 119 -18.21 0.03 5.86
C GLY A 119 -16.98 -0.12 4.95
N GLY A 120 -16.93 0.58 3.81
CA GLY A 120 -15.82 0.52 2.85
C GLY A 120 -14.65 1.45 3.16
N ALA A 121 -14.88 2.50 3.94
CA ALA A 121 -13.92 3.60 4.10
C ALA A 121 -12.61 3.16 4.76
N GLN A 122 -12.71 2.41 5.86
CA GLN A 122 -11.55 1.87 6.57
C GLN A 122 -10.67 0.99 5.68
N TYR A 123 -11.30 0.20 4.81
CA TYR A 123 -10.57 -0.72 3.95
C TYR A 123 -9.82 0.02 2.83
N LEU A 124 -10.48 1.00 2.21
CA LEU A 124 -9.85 1.87 1.21
C LEU A 124 -8.71 2.70 1.82
N ALA A 125 -8.93 3.30 3.00
CA ALA A 125 -7.90 4.09 3.71
C ALA A 125 -6.67 3.25 4.05
N SER A 126 -6.85 2.04 4.57
CA SER A 126 -5.72 1.15 4.85
C SER A 126 -4.92 0.79 3.59
N ALA A 127 -5.55 0.73 2.41
CA ALA A 127 -4.83 0.51 1.16
C ALA A 127 -4.05 1.78 0.77
N LEU A 128 -4.68 2.96 0.83
CA LEU A 128 -4.07 4.25 0.54
C LEU A 128 -2.83 4.51 1.41
N ASP A 129 -2.90 4.21 2.70
CA ASP A 129 -1.77 4.39 3.64
C ASP A 129 -0.59 3.47 3.31
N ARG A 130 -0.86 2.25 2.81
CA ARG A 130 0.17 1.26 2.47
C ARG A 130 0.75 1.45 1.08
N SER A 131 0.05 2.13 0.17
CA SER A 131 0.51 2.40 -1.19
C SER A 131 1.54 3.53 -1.32
N VAL A 132 1.95 4.14 -0.19
CA VAL A 132 2.98 5.19 -0.12
C VAL A 132 2.78 6.26 -1.20
N MET A 133 1.75 7.10 -1.05
CA MET A 133 1.55 8.26 -1.92
C MET A 133 2.31 9.47 -1.35
N PRO A 134 3.37 9.98 -2.01
CA PRO A 134 4.19 11.08 -1.48
C PRO A 134 3.38 12.36 -1.22
N ASP A 135 2.38 12.61 -2.08
CA ASP A 135 1.55 13.81 -2.07
C ASP A 135 0.50 13.80 -0.95
N VAL A 136 0.32 12.68 -0.25
CA VAL A 136 -0.62 12.53 0.86
C VAL A 136 0.13 12.71 2.17
N LEU A 137 -0.33 13.66 2.99
CA LEU A 137 0.14 13.89 4.35
C LEU A 137 -0.39 12.84 5.32
N GLY A 138 -1.66 12.44 5.17
CA GLY A 138 -2.30 11.39 5.96
C GLY A 138 -3.77 11.19 5.60
N THR A 139 -4.38 10.17 6.19
CA THR A 139 -5.79 9.82 5.99
C THR A 139 -6.54 9.63 7.31
N ILE A 140 -7.86 9.87 7.31
CA ILE A 140 -8.77 9.54 8.40
C ILE A 140 -10.02 8.89 7.81
N ALA A 141 -10.34 7.68 8.25
CA ALA A 141 -11.52 6.96 7.79
C ALA A 141 -12.66 6.98 8.81
N GLY A 142 -13.87 7.24 8.30
CA GLY A 142 -15.14 6.96 8.97
C GLY A 142 -15.68 5.59 8.56
N ASP A 143 -17.00 5.52 8.31
CA ASP A 143 -17.67 4.30 7.84
C ASP A 143 -17.77 4.25 6.30
N ASP A 144 -18.24 5.34 5.69
CA ASP A 144 -18.49 5.49 4.26
C ASP A 144 -17.73 6.67 3.62
N THR A 145 -16.82 7.27 4.40
CA THR A 145 -16.09 8.48 4.03
C THR A 145 -14.63 8.39 4.49
N VAL A 146 -13.69 8.71 3.61
CA VAL A 146 -12.27 8.87 3.91
C VAL A 146 -11.88 10.33 3.66
N LEU A 147 -11.28 10.97 4.65
CA LEU A 147 -10.62 12.26 4.49
C LEU A 147 -9.15 12.01 4.19
N LEU A 148 -8.65 12.52 3.08
CA LEU A 148 -7.23 12.60 2.79
C LEU A 148 -6.78 14.05 2.91
N VAL A 149 -5.56 14.25 3.39
CA VAL A 149 -4.92 15.57 3.45
C VAL A 149 -3.75 15.55 2.48
N SER A 150 -3.77 16.39 1.44
CA SER A 150 -2.61 16.59 0.58
C SER A 150 -1.53 17.38 1.29
N ARG A 151 -0.28 17.10 0.96
CA ARG A 151 0.90 17.75 1.51
C ARG A 151 1.06 19.18 0.97
N ASP A 152 0.67 19.39 -0.28
CA ASP A 152 0.55 20.71 -0.92
C ASP A 152 -0.80 21.37 -0.54
N PRO A 153 -0.81 22.62 -0.01
CA PRO A 153 -2.02 23.38 0.29
C PRO A 153 -3.01 23.55 -0.88
N ALA A 154 -2.54 23.49 -2.12
CA ALA A 154 -3.35 23.58 -3.34
C ALA A 154 -3.43 22.23 -4.09
N GLY A 155 -3.01 21.13 -3.45
CA GLY A 155 -2.87 19.83 -4.10
C GLY A 155 -4.13 18.96 -4.12
N GLY A 156 -5.23 19.38 -3.48
CA GLY A 156 -6.42 18.53 -3.31
C GLY A 156 -7.07 18.13 -4.63
N ASP A 157 -7.24 19.07 -5.56
CA ASP A 157 -7.88 18.79 -6.87
C ASP A 157 -7.10 17.72 -7.65
N ARG A 158 -5.77 17.86 -7.73
CA ARG A 158 -4.90 16.88 -8.39
C ARG A 158 -4.96 15.49 -7.73
N LEU A 159 -5.01 15.46 -6.39
CA LEU A 159 -5.13 14.20 -5.66
C LEU A 159 -6.50 13.55 -5.89
N ALA A 160 -7.59 14.32 -5.95
CA ALA A 160 -8.92 13.80 -6.24
C ALA A 160 -9.00 13.23 -7.67
N GLU A 161 -8.48 13.94 -8.67
CA GLU A 161 -8.40 13.47 -10.06
C GLU A 161 -7.64 12.15 -10.16
N ARG A 162 -6.45 12.07 -9.56
CA ARG A 162 -5.64 10.84 -9.53
C ARG A 162 -6.39 9.64 -8.92
N LEU A 163 -7.15 9.87 -7.85
CA LEU A 163 -7.94 8.81 -7.21
C LEU A 163 -9.10 8.35 -8.09
N LEU A 164 -9.74 9.26 -8.82
CA LEU A 164 -10.79 8.93 -9.80
C LEU A 164 -10.20 8.15 -10.99
N ASP A 165 -9.03 8.54 -11.49
CA ASP A 165 -8.34 7.80 -12.55
C ASP A 165 -8.02 6.36 -12.15
N LEU A 166 -7.58 6.15 -10.90
CA LEU A 166 -7.38 4.81 -10.34
C LEU A 166 -8.67 3.98 -10.32
N ALA A 167 -9.80 4.60 -10.00
CA ALA A 167 -11.10 3.93 -9.96
C ALA A 167 -11.65 3.61 -11.37
N GLU A 168 -11.33 4.44 -12.37
CA GLU A 168 -11.70 4.22 -13.78
C GLU A 168 -10.74 3.29 -14.52
N GLY A 169 -9.70 2.79 -13.85
CA GLY A 169 -8.67 1.94 -14.46
C GLY A 169 -7.74 2.68 -15.42
N ARG A 170 -7.76 4.02 -15.42
CA ARG A 170 -6.80 4.85 -16.14
C ARG A 170 -5.52 4.97 -15.31
N ARG A 171 -4.42 4.41 -15.79
CA ARG A 171 -3.11 4.63 -15.17
C ARG A 171 -2.57 5.98 -15.64
N ASP A 172 -2.17 6.80 -14.68
CA ASP A 172 -1.49 8.07 -14.90
C ASP A 172 -0.16 7.82 -15.65
N PRO A 173 0.14 8.52 -16.77
CA PRO A 173 1.39 8.34 -17.53
C PRO A 173 2.64 8.96 -16.89
N ALA A 174 2.61 9.30 -15.60
CA ALA A 174 3.63 10.12 -14.96
C ALA A 174 4.40 9.40 -13.84
N GLU A 175 5.13 8.31 -14.14
CA GLU A 175 6.42 8.03 -13.51
C GLU A 175 7.36 7.32 -14.51
N PRO A 176 8.62 7.79 -14.67
CA PRO A 176 9.59 7.14 -15.54
C PRO A 176 10.04 5.81 -14.92
N ASP A 177 9.93 4.75 -15.71
CA ASP A 177 10.41 3.40 -15.41
C ASP A 177 11.89 3.40 -14.98
N VAL A 178 12.14 3.27 -13.67
CA VAL A 178 13.49 3.15 -13.07
C VAL A 178 14.09 1.76 -13.32
N THR A 179 13.34 0.83 -13.90
CA THR A 179 13.81 -0.55 -14.17
C THR A 179 14.72 -0.65 -15.39
N ALA A 180 14.83 0.40 -16.21
CA ALA A 180 15.62 0.38 -17.45
C ALA A 180 17.14 0.67 -17.29
N ARG A 181 17.68 0.80 -16.07
CA ARG A 181 19.12 1.09 -15.84
C ARG A 181 19.96 -0.01 -15.18
N ALA A 182 19.49 -1.25 -15.13
CA ALA A 182 20.30 -2.40 -14.75
C ALA A 182 20.61 -3.30 -15.97
N GLY A 183 21.32 -2.76 -16.96
CA GLY A 183 21.61 -3.51 -18.19
C GLY A 183 22.54 -2.83 -19.18
N ALA A 184 23.53 -2.08 -18.71
CA ALA A 184 24.66 -1.68 -19.55
C ALA A 184 25.91 -2.42 -19.06
N PRO A 185 26.59 -3.24 -19.88
CA PRO A 185 27.84 -3.86 -19.47
C PRO A 185 28.87 -2.76 -19.20
N ALA A 186 29.53 -2.86 -18.05
CA ALA A 186 30.63 -2.01 -17.66
C ALA A 186 31.69 -1.98 -18.77
N ALA A 187 32.00 -0.79 -19.27
CA ALA A 187 33.12 -0.57 -20.16
C ALA A 187 34.43 -0.98 -19.44
N PRO A 188 35.36 -1.68 -20.12
CA PRO A 188 36.60 -2.10 -19.48
C PRO A 188 37.51 -0.90 -19.20
N ALA A 189 38.17 -0.95 -18.04
CA ALA A 189 39.14 0.03 -17.56
C ALA A 189 40.33 0.22 -18.54
N PRO A 190 40.98 1.40 -18.57
CA PRO A 190 42.09 1.64 -19.47
C PRO A 190 43.36 0.95 -18.97
N SER A 191 43.96 0.11 -19.82
CA SER A 191 45.29 -0.47 -19.62
C SER A 191 46.37 0.52 -20.07
N ALA A 192 47.28 0.87 -19.17
CA ALA A 192 48.48 1.64 -19.45
C ALA A 192 49.63 0.72 -19.87
N ALA A 193 50.30 1.01 -20.99
CA ALA A 193 51.77 0.96 -21.20
C ALA A 193 52.12 1.16 -22.70
N GLN A 194 52.82 2.27 -23.05
CA GLN A 194 54.21 2.35 -23.58
C GLN A 194 54.43 1.80 -25.00
N GLY A 195 55.12 2.40 -25.98
CA GLY A 195 55.88 3.65 -26.24
C GLY A 195 55.99 3.75 -27.79
N ALA A 196 56.63 4.69 -28.48
CA ALA A 196 57.71 5.63 -28.18
C ALA A 196 57.86 6.65 -29.35
N SER A 197 58.57 7.76 -29.08
CA SER A 197 59.40 8.57 -30.01
C SER A 197 58.66 9.44 -31.06
N ALA A 198 58.89 10.75 -31.24
CA ALA A 198 60.08 11.56 -31.05
C ALA A 198 59.73 13.05 -30.77
N ALA A 199 60.62 13.72 -30.05
CA ALA A 199 60.68 15.17 -29.79
C ALA A 199 61.38 15.92 -30.96
N PRO A 200 61.78 17.20 -30.82
CA PRO A 200 60.98 18.40 -30.54
C PRO A 200 61.24 19.51 -31.59
N ASP A 201 60.49 20.61 -31.56
CA ASP A 201 61.13 21.93 -31.68
C ASP A 201 60.25 23.04 -31.11
N ALA A 202 60.84 23.78 -30.18
CA ALA A 202 60.49 25.14 -29.77
C ALA A 202 61.59 26.06 -30.36
N PRO A 203 61.66 27.38 -30.12
CA PRO A 203 60.78 28.27 -29.35
C PRO A 203 60.53 29.64 -30.04
N ALA A 204 59.75 30.51 -29.39
CA ALA A 204 59.98 31.96 -29.20
C ALA A 204 58.62 32.61 -28.85
N ALA A 205 58.36 33.01 -27.61
CA ALA A 205 58.82 34.24 -26.94
C ALA A 205 58.10 35.51 -27.44
N SER A 206 57.67 36.34 -26.46
CA SER A 206 57.13 37.72 -26.52
C SER A 206 55.61 37.81 -26.29
N ALA A 207 55.04 38.70 -25.50
CA ALA A 207 55.50 39.62 -24.47
C ALA A 207 54.23 40.12 -23.74
N GLU A 208 54.28 40.19 -22.42
CA GLU A 208 53.51 41.16 -21.60
C GLU A 208 54.06 42.58 -21.86
N PRO A 209 53.38 43.71 -21.49
CA PRO A 209 52.73 43.89 -20.19
C PRO A 209 51.47 44.81 -20.12
N ALA A 210 50.81 44.71 -18.96
CA ALA A 210 50.27 45.71 -18.02
C ALA A 210 49.82 47.13 -18.42
N ASP A 211 48.89 47.61 -17.56
CA ASP A 211 48.45 48.99 -17.26
C ASP A 211 47.41 49.62 -18.20
N ALA A 212 46.39 50.37 -17.75
CA ALA A 212 46.08 50.93 -16.44
C ALA A 212 44.59 51.37 -16.38
N SER A 213 44.10 51.51 -15.13
CA SER A 213 43.00 52.38 -14.65
C SER A 213 41.55 52.00 -14.97
#